data_AF-A0A351FTU4-F1
#
_entry.id   AF-A0A351FTU4-F1
#
_cell.length_a   1.000
_cell.length_b   1.000
_cell.length_c   1.000
_cell.angle_alpha   90.00
_cell.angle_beta   90.00
_cell.angle_gamma   90.00
#
_symmetry.space_group_name_H-M   'P 1'
#
loop_
_entity.id
_entity.type
_entity.pdbx_description
1 polymer ?
#
loop_
_entity_poly.entity_id
_entity_poly.type
_entity_poly.pdbx_seq_one_letter_code
_entity_poly.pdbx_strand_id
1 'polypeptide(L)'
;MDLFDFMFPEQAEASHLRSISRSLRTQTVAASGTRARIEQTQSSVEGLREDVHFLNMVVMAIIKRLTEKETMNMADISDILEQIDHLDGVQDGGLDINSMRAVLGAVKT
;
A
#
# COMPACT_ATOMS: atom_id res chain seq x y z
N MET A 1 -0.35 48.55 3.21
CA MET A 1 -0.27 49.71 2.30
C MET A 1 0.93 50.49 2.75
N ASP A 2 2.09 50.14 2.21
CA ASP A 2 3.35 50.78 2.57
C ASP A 2 3.50 52.09 1.78
N LEU A 3 4.20 53.08 2.32
CA LEU A 3 4.33 54.42 1.70
C LEU A 3 5.02 54.38 0.32
N PHE A 4 5.74 53.29 0.04
CA PHE A 4 6.36 52.98 -1.24
C PHE A 4 5.36 52.56 -2.34
N ASP A 5 4.24 51.91 -1.99
CA ASP A 5 3.20 51.50 -2.96
C ASP A 5 2.49 52.71 -3.57
N PHE A 6 2.38 53.82 -2.82
CA PHE A 6 1.74 55.05 -3.27
C PHE A 6 2.62 55.86 -4.23
N MET A 7 3.94 55.76 -4.12
CA MET A 7 4.91 56.53 -4.90
C MET A 7 5.34 55.84 -6.21
N PHE A 8 5.20 54.51 -6.30
CA PHE A 8 5.57 53.73 -7.49
C PHE A 8 4.56 52.60 -7.80
N PRO A 9 3.34 52.93 -8.28
CA PRO A 9 2.26 51.96 -8.50
C PRO A 9 2.66 50.81 -9.42
N GLU A 10 3.46 51.08 -10.46
CA GLU A 10 3.86 50.04 -11.42
C GLU A 10 4.87 49.03 -10.86
N GLN A 11 5.70 49.45 -9.90
CA GLN A 11 6.67 48.54 -9.26
C GLN A 11 5.99 47.66 -8.20
N ALA A 12 5.00 48.22 -7.50
CA ALA A 12 4.11 47.48 -6.59
C ALA A 12 3.37 46.37 -7.34
N GLU A 13 2.79 46.69 -8.51
CA GLU A 13 2.06 45.75 -9.35
C GLU A 13 2.97 44.63 -9.91
N ALA A 14 4.18 44.98 -10.37
CA ALA A 14 5.17 44.00 -10.82
C ALA A 14 5.68 43.08 -9.70
N SER A 15 5.82 43.61 -8.48
CA SER A 15 6.22 42.83 -7.31
C SER A 15 5.13 41.83 -6.89
N HIS A 16 3.87 42.23 -7.00
CA HIS A 16 2.70 41.39 -6.73
C HIS A 16 2.51 40.30 -7.80
N LEU A 17 2.71 40.61 -9.08
CA LEU A 17 2.73 39.59 -10.14
C LEU A 17 3.90 38.60 -9.98
N ARG A 18 5.06 39.07 -9.49
CA ARG A 18 6.17 38.18 -9.13
C ARG A 18 5.88 37.29 -7.93
N SER A 19 5.12 37.74 -6.94
CA SER A 19 4.75 36.90 -5.80
C SER A 19 3.74 35.82 -6.20
N ILE A 20 2.72 36.19 -7.00
CA ILE A 20 1.71 35.26 -7.53
C ILE A 20 2.34 34.20 -8.45
N SER A 21 3.23 34.60 -9.35
CA SER A 21 3.91 33.63 -10.23
C SER A 21 4.82 32.65 -9.45
N ARG A 22 5.48 33.10 -8.38
CA ARG A 22 6.24 32.22 -7.49
C ARG A 22 5.34 31.25 -6.73
N SER A 23 4.20 31.71 -6.19
CA SER A 23 3.29 30.79 -5.48
C SER A 23 2.70 29.74 -6.42
N LEU A 24 2.32 30.13 -7.64
CA LEU A 24 1.82 29.20 -8.67
C LEU A 24 2.89 28.18 -9.09
N ARG A 25 4.14 28.62 -9.29
CA ARG A 25 5.26 27.71 -9.61
C ARG A 25 5.57 26.73 -8.47
N THR A 26 5.41 27.15 -7.23
CA THR A 26 5.68 26.28 -6.07
C THR A 26 4.56 25.22 -5.91
N GLN A 27 3.31 25.59 -6.19
CA GLN A 27 2.18 24.66 -6.17
C GLN A 27 2.24 23.61 -7.29
N THR A 28 2.67 23.99 -8.50
CA THR A 28 2.79 23.03 -9.62
C THR A 28 3.90 22.00 -9.38
N VAL A 29 5.03 22.40 -8.77
CA VAL A 29 6.11 21.47 -8.41
C VAL A 29 5.67 20.51 -7.29
N ALA A 30 4.96 21.00 -6.27
CA ALA A 30 4.42 20.16 -5.20
C ALA A 30 3.36 19.16 -5.71
N ALA A 31 2.48 19.60 -6.62
CA ALA A 31 1.48 18.72 -7.24
C ALA A 31 2.13 17.63 -8.11
N SER A 32 3.19 17.97 -8.84
CA SER A 32 3.97 17.00 -9.65
C SER A 32 4.65 15.94 -8.78
N GLY A 33 5.26 16.35 -7.66
CA GLY A 33 5.91 15.42 -6.73
C GLY A 33 4.94 14.44 -6.05
N THR A 34 3.74 14.90 -5.70
CA THR A 34 2.69 14.04 -5.13
C THR A 34 2.19 13.02 -6.15
N ARG A 35 2.00 13.44 -7.41
CA ARG A 35 1.56 12.55 -8.48
C ARG A 35 2.58 11.45 -8.78
N ALA A 36 3.87 11.78 -8.86
CA ALA A 36 4.94 10.80 -9.06
C ALA A 36 5.01 9.77 -7.91
N ARG A 37 4.80 10.20 -6.65
CA ARG A 37 4.74 9.28 -5.50
C ARG A 37 3.53 8.36 -5.54
N ILE A 38 2.36 8.87 -5.97
CA ILE A 38 1.16 8.05 -6.14
C ILE A 38 1.39 7.00 -7.23
N GLU A 39 1.93 7.40 -8.38
CA GLU A 39 2.24 6.49 -9.49
C GLU A 39 3.25 5.40 -9.07
N GLN A 40 4.30 5.76 -8.34
CA GLN A 40 5.28 4.80 -7.81
C GLN A 40 4.67 3.85 -6.77
N THR A 41 3.76 4.34 -5.92
CA THR A 41 3.08 3.50 -4.94
C THR A 41 2.15 2.53 -5.64
N GLN A 42 1.39 2.99 -6.65
CA GLN A 42 0.52 2.15 -7.45
C GLN A 42 1.29 1.07 -8.20
N SER A 43 2.43 1.40 -8.82
CA SER A 43 3.25 0.39 -9.49
C SER A 43 3.79 -0.67 -8.53
N SER A 44 4.14 -0.26 -7.31
CA SER A 44 4.62 -1.18 -6.27
C SER A 44 3.51 -2.11 -5.76
N VAL A 45 2.29 -1.58 -5.61
CA VAL A 45 1.11 -2.38 -5.23
C VAL A 45 0.77 -3.40 -6.32
N GLU A 46 0.85 -3.01 -7.60
CA GLU A 46 0.59 -3.94 -8.70
C GLU A 46 1.65 -5.05 -8.78
N GLY A 47 2.94 -4.70 -8.61
CA GLY A 47 4.00 -5.71 -8.52
C GLY A 47 3.80 -6.69 -7.36
N LEU A 48 3.44 -6.18 -6.17
CA LEU A 48 3.11 -7.03 -5.03
C LEU A 48 1.89 -7.93 -5.29
N ARG A 49 0.89 -7.44 -6.03
CA ARG A 49 -0.28 -8.25 -6.43
C ARG A 49 0.13 -9.39 -7.36
N GLU A 50 0.98 -9.12 -8.36
CA GLU A 50 1.50 -10.16 -9.27
C GLU A 50 2.30 -11.22 -8.48
N ASP A 51 3.16 -10.80 -7.56
CA ASP A 51 3.93 -11.70 -6.69
C ASP A 51 3.01 -12.58 -5.82
N VAL A 52 1.96 -12.00 -5.24
CA VAL A 52 0.94 -12.74 -4.46
C VAL A 52 0.18 -13.74 -5.33
N HIS A 53 -0.18 -13.37 -6.57
CA HIS A 53 -0.83 -14.30 -7.50
C HIS A 53 0.09 -15.48 -7.86
N PHE A 54 1.38 -15.21 -8.11
CA PHE A 54 2.36 -16.25 -8.37
C PHE A 54 2.53 -17.16 -7.15
N LEU A 55 2.66 -16.59 -5.95
CA LEU A 55 2.77 -17.37 -4.71
C LEU A 55 1.53 -18.25 -4.50
N ASN A 56 0.32 -17.73 -4.73
CA ASN A 56 -0.91 -18.50 -4.62
C ASN A 56 -0.92 -19.70 -5.61
N MET A 57 -0.49 -19.47 -6.85
CA MET A 57 -0.36 -20.55 -7.84
C MET A 57 0.63 -21.64 -7.39
N VAL A 58 1.79 -21.26 -6.84
CA VAL A 58 2.78 -22.21 -6.33
C VAL A 58 2.23 -23.01 -5.15
N VAL A 59 1.59 -22.34 -4.18
CA VAL A 59 0.95 -23.00 -3.04
C VAL A 59 -0.12 -23.98 -3.49
N MET A 60 -0.98 -23.58 -4.44
CA MET A 60 -2.00 -24.46 -5.00
C MET A 60 -1.40 -25.68 -5.71
N ALA A 61 -0.30 -25.51 -6.44
CA ALA A 61 0.41 -26.63 -7.07
C ALA A 61 0.99 -27.61 -6.04
N ILE A 62 1.52 -27.09 -4.92
CA ILE A 62 2.00 -27.92 -3.81
C ILE A 62 0.83 -28.69 -3.17
N ILE A 63 -0.26 -27.99 -2.84
CA ILE A 63 -1.46 -28.61 -2.26
C ILE A 63 -1.97 -29.73 -3.17
N LYS A 64 -2.16 -29.44 -4.46
CA LYS A 64 -2.60 -30.44 -5.45
C LYS A 64 -1.68 -31.66 -5.47
N ARG A 65 -0.36 -31.44 -5.42
CA ARG A 65 0.62 -32.54 -5.41
C ARG A 65 0.58 -33.37 -4.14
N LEU A 66 0.27 -32.76 -2.99
CA LEU A 66 0.10 -33.46 -1.71
C LEU A 66 -1.20 -34.27 -1.68
N THR A 67 -2.28 -33.75 -2.27
CA THR A 67 -3.55 -34.47 -2.43
C THR A 67 -3.42 -35.66 -3.38
N GLU A 68 -2.74 -35.49 -4.51
CA GLU A 68 -2.49 -36.57 -5.49
C GLU A 68 -1.65 -37.73 -4.92
N LYS A 69 -0.85 -37.47 -3.88
CA LYS A 69 -0.03 -38.49 -3.19
C LYS A 69 -0.72 -39.12 -1.98
N GLU A 70 -2.01 -38.84 -1.76
CA GLU A 70 -2.81 -39.26 -0.59
C GLU A 70 -2.20 -38.86 0.77
N THR A 71 -1.27 -37.90 0.79
CA THR A 71 -0.63 -37.45 2.04
C THR A 71 -1.50 -36.51 2.84
N MET A 72 -2.54 -35.93 2.23
CA MET A 72 -3.44 -34.97 2.86
C MET A 72 -4.76 -34.92 2.07
N ASN A 73 -5.91 -35.01 2.74
CA ASN A 73 -7.22 -34.86 2.10
C ASN A 73 -7.58 -33.37 2.01
N MET A 74 -8.30 -32.97 0.97
CA MET A 74 -8.74 -31.58 0.80
C MET A 74 -9.66 -31.13 1.94
N ALA A 75 -10.42 -32.06 2.52
CA ALA A 75 -11.23 -31.82 3.72
C ALA A 75 -10.37 -31.37 4.91
N ASP A 76 -9.25 -32.05 5.17
CA ASP A 76 -8.34 -31.70 6.27
C ASP A 76 -7.77 -30.28 6.10
N ILE A 77 -7.50 -29.86 4.85
CA ILE A 77 -7.04 -28.50 4.56
C ILE A 77 -8.11 -27.47 4.90
N SER A 78 -9.36 -27.74 4.51
CA SER A 78 -10.50 -26.86 4.82
C SER A 78 -10.69 -26.72 6.32
N ASP A 79 -10.65 -27.83 7.05
CA ASP A 79 -10.82 -27.86 8.50
C ASP A 79 -9.70 -27.09 9.22
N ILE A 80 -8.46 -27.23 8.75
CA ILE A 80 -7.31 -26.47 9.27
C ILE A 80 -7.46 -24.98 8.97
N LEU A 81 -7.90 -24.61 7.76
CA LEU A 81 -8.11 -23.21 7.40
C LEU A 81 -9.20 -22.58 8.26
N GLU A 82 -10.31 -23.27 8.49
CA GLU A 82 -11.40 -22.80 9.35
C GLU A 82 -10.94 -22.67 10.81
N GLN A 83 -10.15 -23.63 11.32
CA GLN A 83 -9.56 -23.52 12.66
C GLN A 83 -8.63 -22.32 12.79
N ILE A 84 -7.81 -22.04 11.77
CA ILE A 84 -6.87 -20.91 11.76
C ILE A 84 -7.63 -19.58 11.69
N ASP A 85 -8.65 -19.49 10.83
CA ASP A 85 -9.49 -18.29 10.68
C ASP A 85 -10.24 -17.96 11.98
N HIS A 86 -10.61 -18.96 12.76
CA HIS A 86 -11.26 -18.74 14.06
C HIS A 86 -10.32 -18.32 15.20
N LEU A 87 -8.99 -18.28 15.00
CA LEU A 87 -8.04 -18.02 16.10
C LEU A 87 -8.10 -16.60 16.66
N ASP A 88 -8.43 -15.60 15.85
CA ASP A 88 -8.58 -14.21 16.30
C ASP A 88 -10.05 -13.84 16.60
N GLY A 89 -10.97 -14.79 16.43
CA GLY A 89 -12.40 -14.61 16.67
C GLY A 89 -13.14 -13.88 15.55
N VAL A 90 -12.50 -13.64 14.39
CA VAL A 90 -13.10 -12.96 13.23
C VAL A 90 -12.98 -13.86 12.00
N GLN A 91 -14.12 -14.26 11.44
CA GLN A 91 -14.14 -15.11 10.23
C GLN A 91 -14.07 -14.23 8.98
N ASP A 92 -12.87 -13.71 8.65
CA ASP A 92 -12.64 -12.85 7.48
C ASP A 92 -11.71 -13.46 6.42
N GLY A 93 -11.22 -14.68 6.64
CA GLY A 93 -10.28 -15.38 5.76
C GLY A 93 -8.84 -14.89 5.90
N GLY A 94 -8.55 -14.06 6.90
CA GLY A 94 -7.26 -13.48 7.20
C GLY A 94 -6.85 -13.78 8.63
N LEU A 95 -5.54 -13.76 8.87
CA LEU A 95 -5.00 -13.77 10.23
C LEU A 95 -3.97 -12.66 10.33
N ASP A 96 -4.07 -11.83 11.38
CA ASP A 96 -3.07 -10.79 11.61
C ASP A 96 -1.64 -11.38 11.64
N ILE A 97 -0.67 -10.62 11.14
CA ILE A 97 0.70 -11.11 10.98
C ILE A 97 1.35 -11.49 12.31
N ASN A 98 0.95 -10.84 13.42
CA ASN A 98 1.47 -11.19 14.75
C ASN A 98 0.85 -12.51 15.24
N SER A 99 -0.44 -12.70 14.99
CA SER A 99 -1.14 -13.96 15.25
C SER A 99 -0.56 -15.12 14.42
N MET A 100 -0.29 -14.92 13.12
CA MET A 100 0.41 -15.90 12.28
C MET A 100 1.79 -16.27 12.84
N ARG A 101 2.58 -15.27 13.27
CA ARG A 101 3.91 -15.51 13.83
C ARG A 101 3.87 -16.28 15.16
N ALA A 102 2.82 -16.06 15.98
CA ALA A 102 2.60 -16.82 17.20
C ALA A 102 2.25 -18.29 16.89
N VAL A 103 1.35 -18.54 15.95
CA VAL A 103 0.94 -19.90 15.51
C VAL A 103 2.12 -20.67 14.92
N LEU A 104 2.97 -20.00 14.14
CA LEU A 104 4.17 -20.59 13.56
C LEU A 104 5.34 -20.74 14.55
N GLY A 105 5.16 -20.33 15.82
CA GLY A 105 6.21 -20.37 16.84
C GLY A 105 7.41 -19.46 16.55
N ALA A 106 7.25 -18.49 15.64
CA ALA A 106 8.29 -17.54 15.24
C ALA A 106 8.48 -16.38 16.23
N VAL A 107 7.53 -16.20 17.16
CA VAL A 107 7.67 -15.32 18.32
C VAL A 107 7.78 -16.20 19.55
N LYS A 108 8.99 -16.30 20.10
CA LYS A 108 9.17 -16.74 21.49
C LYS A 108 8.66 -15.62 22.37
N THR A 109 7.73 -15.96 23.26
CA THR A 109 7.46 -15.17 24.47
C THR A 109 8.72 -15.03 25.32
#